data_AF-A0A365ZG38-F1
#
_entry.id   AF-A0A365ZG38-F1
#
_cell.length_a   1.000
_cell.length_b   1.000
_cell.length_c   1.000
_cell.angle_alpha   90.00
_cell.angle_beta   90.00
_cell.angle_gamma   90.00
#
_symmetry.space_group_name_H-M   'P 1'
#
loop_
_entity.id
_entity.type
_entity.pdbx_description
1 polymer ?
#
loop_
_entity_poly.entity_id
_entity_poly.type
_entity_poly.pdbx_seq_one_letter_code
_entity_poly.pdbx_strand_id
1 'polypeptide(L)'
;MTAQLDHPRTEFPTLDLAELDQAPLRPAIYLRTVEHHGFPRALACMLPSVVHAVRHVAGGHDEHEFIDTRDGAAVRLVLRMDVHTHEVRAQVAESGPFGLWDRIVVAASTWDREGRPQD
;
A
#
# COMPACT_ATOMS: atom_id res chain seq x y z
N MET A 1 -26.30 3.99 9.28
CA MET A 1 -26.25 3.04 8.15
C MET A 1 -24.79 2.72 7.89
N THR A 2 -24.33 1.56 8.34
CA THR A 2 -22.97 1.04 8.08
C THR A 2 -22.98 0.37 6.71
N ALA A 3 -22.30 0.97 5.74
CA ALA A 3 -22.04 0.32 4.46
C ALA A 3 -20.97 -0.74 4.69
N GLN A 4 -21.41 -2.00 4.82
CA GLN A 4 -20.54 -3.16 4.83
C GLN A 4 -20.08 -3.38 3.38
N LEU A 5 -18.80 -3.15 3.12
CA LEU A 5 -18.20 -3.38 1.82
C LEU A 5 -18.20 -4.88 1.55
N ASP A 6 -18.96 -5.29 0.53
CA ASP A 6 -18.96 -6.63 -0.02
C ASP A 6 -17.65 -6.80 -0.80
N HIS A 7 -16.61 -7.32 -0.14
CA HIS A 7 -15.40 -7.73 -0.83
C HIS A 7 -15.69 -9.08 -1.50
N PRO A 8 -15.50 -9.24 -2.82
CA PRO A 8 -15.41 -10.57 -3.40
C PRO A 8 -14.30 -11.28 -2.64
N ARG A 9 -14.64 -12.37 -1.94
CA ARG A 9 -13.70 -13.25 -1.25
C ARG A 9 -12.76 -13.86 -2.29
N THR A 10 -11.74 -13.11 -2.65
CA THR A 10 -10.55 -13.67 -3.25
C THR A 10 -9.86 -14.38 -2.10
N GLU A 11 -10.09 -15.69 -1.99
CA GLU A 11 -9.47 -16.54 -0.98
C GLU A 11 -7.96 -16.53 -1.24
N PHE A 12 -7.24 -15.56 -0.69
CA PHE A 12 -5.78 -15.56 -0.67
C PHE A 12 -5.38 -16.64 0.35
N PRO A 13 -4.81 -17.75 -0.10
CA PRO A 13 -4.42 -18.80 0.84
C PRO A 13 -3.37 -18.16 1.76
N THR A 14 -3.61 -18.23 3.07
CA THR A 14 -2.68 -17.88 4.17
C THR A 14 -2.68 -16.44 4.71
N LEU A 15 -3.34 -15.44 4.10
CA LEU A 15 -3.28 -14.07 4.63
C LEU A 15 -4.59 -13.62 5.26
N ASP A 16 -4.60 -13.46 6.59
CA ASP A 16 -5.70 -12.84 7.31
C ASP A 16 -5.58 -11.31 7.22
N LEU A 17 -6.35 -10.70 6.31
CA LEU A 17 -6.39 -9.23 6.17
C LEU A 17 -6.87 -8.55 7.45
N ALA A 18 -7.62 -9.24 8.33
CA ALA A 18 -7.99 -8.70 9.63
C ALA A 18 -6.78 -8.54 10.56
N GLU A 19 -5.76 -9.39 10.43
CA GLU A 19 -4.50 -9.23 11.19
C GLU A 19 -3.75 -7.98 10.74
N LEU A 20 -3.72 -7.70 9.42
CA LEU A 20 -3.11 -6.48 8.89
C LEU A 20 -3.81 -5.22 9.42
N ASP A 21 -5.12 -5.29 9.61
CA ASP A 21 -5.90 -4.18 10.14
C ASP A 21 -5.56 -3.84 11.60
N GLN A 22 -5.21 -4.85 12.38
CA GLN A 22 -4.85 -4.75 13.80
C GLN A 22 -3.33 -4.58 14.02
N ALA A 23 -2.52 -4.82 12.99
CA ALA A 23 -1.07 -4.75 13.10
C ALA A 23 -0.61 -3.32 13.44
N PRO A 24 0.41 -3.18 14.31
CA PRO A 24 0.87 -1.88 14.78
C PRO A 24 1.48 -1.07 13.64
N LEU A 25 1.02 0.17 13.49
CA LEU A 25 1.57 1.12 12.53
C LEU A 25 2.95 1.63 13.00
N ARG A 26 3.95 1.52 12.14
CA ARG A 26 5.30 2.07 12.33
C ARG A 26 5.57 3.20 11.34
N PRO A 27 6.38 4.22 11.71
CA PRO A 27 6.77 5.27 10.77
C PRO A 27 7.40 4.70 9.51
N ALA A 28 7.07 5.30 8.36
CA ALA A 28 7.55 4.88 7.05
C ALA A 28 7.99 6.09 6.22
N ILE A 29 8.75 5.81 5.17
CA ILE A 29 9.02 6.81 4.13
C ILE A 29 7.75 7.09 3.34
N TYR A 30 7.45 8.37 3.12
CA TYR A 30 6.38 8.76 2.21
C TYR A 30 6.86 8.61 0.75
N LEU A 31 6.19 7.72 0.02
CA LEU A 31 6.45 7.48 -1.40
C LEU A 31 5.42 8.22 -2.25
N ARG A 32 5.72 9.46 -2.68
CA ARG A 32 4.80 10.25 -3.52
C ARG A 32 4.32 9.52 -4.79
N THR A 33 5.10 8.55 -5.28
CA THR A 33 4.74 7.73 -6.44
C THR A 33 3.50 6.88 -6.21
N VAL A 34 3.16 6.50 -4.96
CA VAL A 34 1.99 5.64 -4.68
C VAL A 34 0.65 6.31 -4.97
N GLU A 35 0.64 7.65 -5.03
CA GLU A 35 -0.52 8.46 -5.38
C GLU A 35 -0.65 8.70 -6.90
N HIS A 36 0.32 8.25 -7.70
CA HIS A 36 0.30 8.43 -9.14
C HIS A 36 -0.59 7.37 -9.82
N HIS A 37 -1.45 7.79 -10.75
CA HIS A 37 -2.38 6.89 -11.46
C HIS A 37 -1.71 5.74 -12.21
N GLY A 38 -0.52 5.96 -12.78
CA GLY A 38 0.29 4.91 -13.44
C GLY A 38 1.04 3.95 -12.49
N PHE A 39 1.08 4.23 -11.18
CA PHE A 39 1.85 3.42 -10.24
C PHE A 39 1.38 1.95 -10.11
N PRO A 40 0.06 1.64 -10.04
CA PRO A 40 -0.40 0.25 -9.99
C PRO A 40 0.14 -0.59 -11.16
N ARG A 41 0.20 0.00 -12.36
CA ARG A 41 0.73 -0.66 -13.55
C ARG A 41 2.24 -0.88 -13.44
N ALA A 42 2.98 0.15 -13.02
CA ALA A 42 4.43 0.04 -12.82
C ALA A 42 4.77 -1.02 -11.76
N LEU A 43 4.02 -1.04 -10.65
CA LEU A 43 4.15 -2.03 -9.59
C LEU A 43 3.90 -3.43 -10.12
N ALA A 44 2.83 -3.64 -10.90
CA ALA A 44 2.53 -4.94 -11.49
C ALA A 44 3.61 -5.45 -12.46
N CYS A 45 4.36 -4.54 -13.13
CA CYS A 45 5.50 -4.93 -13.96
C CYS A 45 6.72 -5.39 -13.14
N MET A 46 7.01 -4.73 -12.01
CA MET A 46 8.19 -5.02 -11.19
C MET A 46 7.95 -6.10 -10.12
N LEU A 47 6.73 -6.15 -9.59
CA LEU A 47 6.28 -7.05 -8.51
C LEU A 47 4.94 -7.70 -8.94
N PRO A 48 4.95 -8.63 -9.89
CA PRO A 48 3.73 -9.15 -10.53
C PRO A 48 2.83 -9.97 -9.61
N SER A 49 3.33 -10.45 -8.47
CA SER A 49 2.51 -11.13 -7.46
C SER A 49 1.82 -10.15 -6.49
N VAL A 50 2.19 -8.87 -6.52
CA VAL A 50 1.68 -7.86 -5.59
C VAL A 50 0.46 -7.17 -6.20
N VAL A 51 -0.67 -7.28 -5.50
CA VAL A 51 -1.90 -6.55 -5.81
C VAL A 51 -1.90 -5.25 -5.01
N HIS A 52 -2.26 -4.14 -5.66
CA HIS A 52 -2.41 -2.82 -5.03
C HIS A 52 -3.88 -2.42 -4.98
N ALA A 53 -4.37 -2.09 -3.78
CA ALA A 53 -5.69 -1.51 -3.55
C ALA A 53 -5.56 -0.17 -2.84
N VAL A 54 -6.50 0.75 -3.10
CA VAL A 54 -6.55 2.07 -2.48
C VAL A 54 -7.90 2.24 -1.81
N ARG A 55 -7.86 2.68 -0.55
CA ARG A 55 -9.04 3.03 0.22
C ARG A 55 -8.91 4.47 0.69
N HIS A 56 -9.79 5.32 0.17
CA HIS A 56 -9.89 6.71 0.61
C HIS A 56 -10.73 6.76 1.89
N VAL A 57 -10.10 7.15 2.99
CA VAL A 57 -10.76 7.33 4.29
C VAL A 57 -11.00 8.83 4.50
N ALA A 58 -12.18 9.18 5.00
CA ALA A 58 -12.53 10.59 5.19
C ALA A 58 -11.50 11.35 6.06
N GLY A 59 -11.32 12.64 5.79
CA GLY A 59 -10.52 13.54 6.63
C GLY A 59 -9.03 13.62 6.29
N GLY A 60 -8.63 13.37 5.04
CA GLY A 60 -7.22 13.47 4.62
C GLY A 60 -6.38 12.25 5.01
N HIS A 61 -7.04 11.09 5.02
CA HIS A 61 -6.44 9.78 5.27
C HIS A 61 -6.57 8.92 4.02
N ASP A 62 -5.45 8.54 3.43
CA ASP A 62 -5.43 7.58 2.35
C ASP A 62 -4.74 6.30 2.82
N GLU A 63 -5.37 5.17 2.54
CA GLU A 63 -4.82 3.85 2.83
C GLU A 63 -4.52 3.13 1.53
N HIS A 64 -3.30 2.61 1.42
CA HIS A 64 -2.87 1.76 0.31
C HIS A 64 -2.54 0.39 0.86
N GLU A 65 -3.19 -0.62 0.29
CA GLU A 65 -2.94 -2.01 0.63
C GLU A 65 -2.15 -2.68 -0.50
N PHE A 66 -1.09 -3.37 -0.12
CA PHE A 66 -0.25 -4.16 -1.02
C PHE A 66 -0.27 -5.60 -0.55
N ILE A 67 -0.70 -6.52 -1.40
CA ILE A 67 -0.89 -7.92 -1.05
C ILE A 67 -0.03 -8.78 -1.99
N ASP A 68 1.03 -9.39 -1.47
CA ASP A 68 1.81 -10.38 -2.21
C ASP A 68 1.10 -11.73 -2.16
N THR A 69 0.41 -12.05 -3.26
CA THR A 69 -0.40 -13.27 -3.42
C THR A 69 0.43 -14.54 -3.49
N ARG A 70 1.75 -14.42 -3.73
CA ARG A 70 2.65 -15.57 -3.82
C ARG A 70 3.25 -15.92 -2.48
N ASP A 71 3.74 -14.93 -1.75
CA ASP A 71 4.47 -15.13 -0.50
C ASP A 71 3.56 -15.05 0.73
N GLY A 72 2.30 -14.65 0.56
CA GLY A 72 1.36 -14.48 1.68
C GLY A 72 1.82 -13.37 2.62
N ALA A 73 2.25 -12.25 2.05
CA ALA A 73 2.65 -11.04 2.78
C ALA A 73 1.73 -9.88 2.42
N ALA A 74 1.50 -8.96 3.34
CA ALA A 74 0.75 -7.75 3.05
C ALA A 74 1.28 -6.53 3.80
N VAL A 75 1.12 -5.37 3.17
CA VAL A 75 1.46 -4.06 3.72
C VAL A 75 0.24 -3.17 3.64
N ARG A 76 -0.10 -2.50 4.75
CA ARG A 76 -1.02 -1.37 4.76
C ARG A 76 -0.22 -0.09 5.00
N LEU A 77 -0.16 0.76 3.99
CA LEU A 77 0.41 2.10 4.07
C LEU A 77 -0.71 3.10 4.37
N VAL A 78 -0.57 3.82 5.48
CA VAL A 78 -1.47 4.90 5.88
C VAL A 78 -0.77 6.23 5.67
N LEU A 79 -1.38 7.10 4.87
CA LEU A 79 -0.95 8.46 4.63
C LEU A 79 -1.89 9.40 5.38
N ARG A 80 -1.34 10.21 6.28
CA ARG A 80 -2.09 11.23 7.01
C ARG A 80 -1.47 12.61 6.80
N MET A 81 -2.30 13.57 6.39
CA MET A 81 -1.89 14.98 6.42
C MET A 81 -1.77 15.46 7.87
N ASP A 82 -0.59 15.90 8.29
CA ASP A 82 -0.43 16.66 9.52
C ASP A 82 -0.82 18.12 9.28
N VAL A 83 -1.94 18.53 9.85
CA VAL A 83 -2.48 19.88 9.68
C VAL A 83 -1.61 20.98 10.32
N HIS A 84 -0.74 20.64 11.27
CA HIS A 84 0.10 21.63 11.95
C HIS A 84 1.39 21.91 11.17
N THR A 85 1.96 20.87 10.55
CA THR A 85 3.20 20.99 9.77
C THR A 85 2.95 21.08 8.26
N HIS A 86 1.72 20.82 7.81
CA HIS A 86 1.35 20.68 6.39
C HIS A 86 2.17 19.60 5.66
N GLU A 87 2.59 18.56 6.39
CA GLU A 87 3.37 17.45 5.85
C GLU A 87 2.56 16.14 5.86
N VAL A 88 2.78 15.29 4.86
CA VAL A 88 2.22 13.94 4.83
C VAL A 88 3.07 13.03 5.73
N ARG A 89 2.45 12.45 6.75
CA ARG A 89 3.04 11.38 7.56
C ARG A 89 2.65 10.03 6.98
N ALA A 90 3.65 9.22 6.66
CA ALA A 90 3.47 7.85 6.22
C ALA A 90 3.74 6.88 7.38
N GLN A 91 2.85 5.90 7.53
CA GLN A 91 3.03 4.79 8.46
C GLN A 91 2.66 3.49 7.77
N VAL A 92 3.34 2.40 8.10
CA VAL A 92 3.05 1.08 7.53
C VAL A 92 2.72 0.08 8.64
N ALA A 93 1.83 -0.84 8.33
CA ALA A 93 1.70 -2.11 9.03
C ALA A 93 2.04 -3.23 8.05
N GLU A 94 2.68 -4.29 8.54
CA GLU A 94 3.03 -5.47 7.77
C GLU A 94 2.43 -6.71 8.43
N SER A 95 1.97 -7.66 7.61
CA SER A 95 1.57 -9.00 8.02
C SER A 95 2.22 -10.04 7.11
N GLY A 96 2.44 -11.25 7.65
CA GLY A 96 3.15 -12.33 6.97
C GLY A 96 4.68 -12.16 6.96
N PRO A 97 5.39 -12.74 5.97
CA PRO A 97 6.83 -12.58 5.84
C PRO A 97 7.27 -11.11 5.71
N PHE A 98 8.32 -10.73 6.46
CA PHE A 98 8.85 -9.37 6.46
C PHE A 98 9.52 -8.98 5.14
N GLY A 99 9.47 -7.68 4.82
CA GLY A 99 10.28 -7.07 3.74
C GLY A 99 9.51 -6.75 2.47
N LEU A 100 8.19 -6.97 2.45
CA LEU A 100 7.34 -6.55 1.33
C LEU A 100 7.39 -5.02 1.17
N TRP A 101 7.38 -4.26 2.26
CA TRP A 101 7.49 -2.80 2.19
C TRP A 101 8.79 -2.34 1.53
N ASP A 102 9.92 -2.93 1.89
CA ASP A 102 11.21 -2.57 1.32
C ASP A 102 11.27 -2.87 -0.18
N ARG A 103 10.68 -3.99 -0.63
CA ARG A 103 10.54 -4.33 -2.05
C ARG A 103 9.69 -3.27 -2.79
N ILE A 104 8.60 -2.82 -2.19
CA ILE A 104 7.74 -1.76 -2.75
C ILE A 104 8.51 -0.45 -2.86
N VAL A 105 9.25 -0.05 -1.81
CA VAL A 105 10.10 1.16 -1.81
C VAL A 105 11.11 1.11 -2.95
N VAL A 106 11.79 -0.04 -3.13
CA VAL A 106 12.75 -0.22 -4.22
C VAL A 106 12.09 -0.11 -5.59
N ALA A 107 10.96 -0.80 -5.80
CA ALA A 107 10.22 -0.74 -7.05
C ALA A 107 9.76 0.70 -7.37
N ALA A 108 9.14 1.37 -6.39
CA ALA A 108 8.69 2.75 -6.51
C ALA A 108 9.83 3.72 -6.84
N SER A 109 10.99 3.56 -6.19
CA SER A 109 12.17 4.41 -6.40
C SER A 109 12.84 4.16 -7.75
N THR A 110 12.83 2.91 -8.24
CA THR A 110 13.33 2.58 -9.59
C THR A 110 12.46 3.23 -10.64
N TRP A 111 11.13 3.11 -10.52
CA TRP A 111 10.20 3.73 -11.45
C TRP A 111 10.27 5.26 -11.47
N ASP A 112 10.45 5.89 -10.31
CA ASP A 112 10.62 7.35 -10.24
C ASP A 112 11.90 7.81 -10.95
N ARG A 113 12.99 7.03 -10.84
CA ARG A 113 14.30 7.35 -11.41
C ARG A 113 14.38 7.12 -12.92
N GLU A 114 13.77 6.05 -13.43
CA GLU A 114 13.85 5.68 -14.84
C GLU A 114 13.00 6.57 -15.75
N GLY A 115 12.32 7.57 -15.18
CA GLY A 115 11.36 8.39 -15.87
C GLY A 115 10.06 7.63 -15.97
N ARG A 116 9.06 8.08 -15.21
CA ARG A 116 7.68 7.64 -15.38
C ARG A 116 7.39 7.73 -16.89
N PRO A 117 7.01 6.64 -17.57
CA PRO A 117 6.56 6.76 -18.95
C PRO A 117 5.50 7.85 -18.96
N GLN A 118 5.71 8.91 -19.75
CA GLN A 118 4.69 9.94 -19.91
C GLN A 118 3.49 9.23 -20.52
N ASP A 119 2.42 9.06 -19.74
CA ASP A 119 1.10 8.72 -20.27
C ASP A 119 0.66 9.79 -21.28
#